data_AF-A0A7J8FNN2-F1
#
_entry.id   AF-A0A7J8FNN2-F1
#
_cell.length_a   1.000
_cell.length_b   1.000
_cell.length_c   1.000
_cell.angle_alpha   90.00
_cell.angle_beta   90.00
_cell.angle_gamma   90.00
#
_symmetry.space_group_name_H-M   'P 1'
#
loop_
_entity.id
_entity.type
_entity.pdbx_description
1 polymer ?
#
loop_
_entity_poly.entity_id
_entity_poly.type
_entity_poly.pdbx_seq_one_letter_code
_entity_poly.pdbx_strand_id
1 'polypeptide(L)'
;MATQGMRSKSTKEVFPLAHVCSDTNKMTLINPQGVKLNIYKQKVEQAIKSYEKRLNKIVWRALSQEEKEKLDANKPMRYLENKAALNKALERLNWPISLKELSMLENEILAGKMYVQQAMELQEAAKKENYMSRALGEQEKFQGNPTKKTKSKKLDYLKGQKVIARCDENGFYFPGVVKKCVSPTHALVGFRYGDTKVVPISFITPVGGAMPCPLLQVGDYVFAKIVTPNGFDFYVPAIVIALPNHDVAEDKFYTVLKCNNRREFCPRSALIKISQNKYALSCSHIKSPPVQEDPKVGPKQPWSSYSD
;
A
#
# COMPACT_ATOMS: atom_id res chain seq x y z
N MET A 1 -11.39 3.56 -30.02
CA MET A 1 -9.98 3.16 -30.18
C MET A 1 -9.20 3.64 -28.97
N ALA A 2 -8.83 2.75 -28.06
CA ALA A 2 -8.14 3.08 -26.82
C ALA A 2 -6.63 3.25 -27.12
N THR A 3 -6.10 4.44 -26.88
CA THR A 3 -4.66 4.70 -26.93
C THR A 3 -4.03 4.14 -25.65
N GLN A 4 -3.48 2.94 -25.75
CA GLN A 4 -2.67 2.34 -24.70
C GLN A 4 -1.37 3.15 -24.56
N GLY A 5 -1.38 4.09 -23.61
CA GLY A 5 -0.21 4.90 -23.26
C GLY A 5 0.86 4.03 -22.64
N MET A 6 1.93 3.77 -23.38
CA MET A 6 3.09 3.01 -22.94
C MET A 6 3.88 3.85 -21.92
N ARG A 7 3.53 3.73 -20.64
CA ARG A 7 4.22 4.41 -19.52
C ARG A 7 5.66 3.88 -19.40
N SER A 8 6.64 4.77 -19.57
CA SER A 8 8.06 4.44 -19.40
C SER A 8 8.37 3.99 -17.96
N LYS A 9 9.34 3.07 -17.76
CA LYS A 9 9.61 2.42 -16.45
C LYS A 9 9.80 3.40 -15.27
N SER A 10 10.25 4.63 -15.50
CA SER A 10 10.41 5.68 -14.48
C SER A 10 9.11 6.40 -14.09
N THR A 11 8.05 6.32 -14.90
CA THR A 11 6.73 6.92 -14.61
C THR A 11 5.89 6.07 -13.66
N LYS A 12 6.35 4.86 -13.33
CA LYS A 12 5.69 3.97 -12.35
C LYS A 12 5.87 4.43 -10.90
N GLU A 13 6.75 5.41 -10.63
CA GLU A 13 7.14 5.77 -9.26
C GLU A 13 6.28 6.85 -8.61
N VAL A 14 5.46 7.58 -9.36
CA VAL A 14 4.64 8.69 -8.83
C VAL A 14 3.18 8.50 -9.24
N PHE A 15 2.34 8.08 -8.28
CA PHE A 15 0.91 7.82 -8.49
C PHE A 15 0.06 9.04 -8.08
N PRO A 16 -1.07 9.31 -8.78
CA PRO A 16 -2.01 10.34 -8.36
C PRO A 16 -2.60 10.04 -6.97
N LEU A 17 -2.85 11.09 -6.18
CA LEU A 17 -3.45 10.98 -4.83
C LEU A 17 -4.92 10.50 -4.86
N ALA A 18 -5.57 10.61 -6.01
CA ALA A 18 -6.84 9.98 -6.31
C ALA A 18 -6.77 9.35 -7.70
N HIS A 19 -6.97 8.03 -7.77
CA HIS A 19 -7.04 7.33 -9.05
C HIS A 19 -8.51 7.01 -9.35
N VAL A 20 -9.07 7.66 -10.37
CA VAL A 20 -10.37 7.29 -10.93
C VAL A 20 -10.10 6.22 -11.97
N CYS A 21 -10.46 4.97 -11.66
CA CYS A 21 -10.36 3.89 -12.63
C CYS A 21 -11.48 4.03 -13.65
N SER A 22 -11.12 4.31 -14.91
CA SER A 22 -12.06 4.50 -16.02
C SER A 22 -12.98 3.29 -16.24
N ASP A 23 -12.50 2.09 -15.93
CA ASP A 23 -13.22 0.84 -16.22
C ASP A 23 -14.30 0.51 -15.18
N THR A 24 -14.25 1.11 -13.99
CA THR A 24 -15.18 0.80 -12.90
C THR A 24 -15.85 2.02 -12.28
N ASN A 25 -15.54 3.23 -12.76
CA ASN A 25 -16.00 4.51 -12.19
C ASN A 25 -15.79 4.60 -10.66
N LYS A 26 -14.83 3.84 -10.13
CA LYS A 26 -14.47 3.79 -8.71
C LYS A 26 -13.29 4.72 -8.47
N MET A 27 -13.51 5.71 -7.61
CA MET A 27 -12.49 6.65 -7.15
C MET A 27 -11.75 6.05 -5.95
N THR A 28 -10.49 5.66 -6.15
CA THR A 28 -9.64 5.20 -5.05
C THR A 28 -9.00 6.42 -4.40
N LEU A 29 -9.57 6.86 -3.28
CA LEU A 29 -9.00 7.95 -2.48
C LEU A 29 -7.86 7.40 -1.63
N ILE A 30 -6.62 7.84 -1.87
CA ILE A 30 -5.49 7.49 -1.02
C ILE A 30 -5.63 8.33 0.26
N ASN A 31 -5.68 7.67 1.43
CA ASN A 31 -5.89 8.33 2.72
C ASN A 31 -4.92 9.52 2.92
N PRO A 32 -5.42 10.77 3.00
CA PRO A 32 -4.57 11.97 3.06
C PRO A 32 -3.73 12.05 4.35
N GLN A 33 -4.14 11.37 5.43
CA GLN A 33 -3.41 11.32 6.71
C GLN A 33 -2.31 10.25 6.74
N GLY A 34 -2.36 9.25 5.84
CA GLY A 34 -1.40 8.13 5.77
C GLY A 34 -0.28 8.35 4.75
N VAL A 35 -0.40 9.34 3.87
CA VAL A 35 0.63 9.71 2.89
C VAL A 35 1.47 10.82 3.48
N LYS A 36 2.80 10.62 3.54
CA LYS A 36 3.74 11.71 3.85
C LYS A 36 3.73 12.70 2.68
N LEU A 37 2.76 13.62 2.65
CA LEU A 37 2.51 14.57 1.55
C LEU A 37 3.75 15.39 1.20
N ASN A 38 4.61 15.71 2.18
CA ASN A 38 5.90 16.38 1.94
C ASN A 38 6.87 15.53 1.10
N ILE A 39 6.99 14.23 1.39
CA ILE A 39 7.86 13.31 0.63
C ILE A 39 7.27 13.08 -0.76
N TYR A 40 5.95 12.94 -0.85
CA TYR A 40 5.24 12.83 -2.13
C TYR A 40 5.50 14.05 -3.02
N LYS A 41 5.28 15.27 -2.49
CA LYS A 41 5.54 16.53 -3.20
C LYS A 41 6.99 16.62 -3.69
N GLN A 42 7.96 16.30 -2.82
CA GLN A 42 9.38 16.31 -3.21
C GLN A 42 9.69 15.33 -4.35
N LYS A 43 9.13 14.11 -4.31
CA LYS A 43 9.30 13.12 -5.38
C LYS A 43 8.67 13.58 -6.70
N VAL A 44 7.46 14.16 -6.63
CA VAL A 44 6.77 14.69 -7.81
C VAL A 44 7.56 15.86 -8.41
N GLU A 45 8.06 16.78 -7.59
CA GLU A 45 8.90 17.90 -8.04
C GLU A 45 10.23 17.45 -8.66
N GLN A 46 10.87 16.42 -8.10
CA GLN A 46 12.07 15.82 -8.68
C GLN A 46 11.78 15.16 -10.03
N ALA A 47 10.65 14.48 -10.17
CA ALA A 47 10.20 13.92 -11.44
C ALA A 47 9.92 15.01 -12.49
N ILE A 48 9.18 16.07 -12.12
CA ILE A 48 8.94 17.24 -12.98
C ILE A 48 10.26 17.84 -13.48
N LYS A 49 11.21 18.11 -12.58
CA LYS A 49 12.53 18.65 -12.94
C LYS A 49 13.29 17.73 -13.91
N SER A 50 13.14 16.42 -13.76
CA SER A 50 13.76 15.43 -14.65
C SER A 50 13.12 15.44 -16.04
N TYR A 51 11.80 15.53 -16.13
CA TYR A 51 11.08 15.65 -17.40
C TYR A 51 11.36 16.98 -18.10
N GLU A 52 11.40 18.10 -17.37
CA GLU A 52 11.79 19.41 -17.91
C GLU A 52 13.22 19.37 -18.48
N LYS A 53 14.19 18.80 -17.76
CA LYS A 53 15.56 18.61 -18.28
C LYS A 53 15.59 17.77 -19.55
N ARG A 54 14.82 16.69 -19.59
CA ARG A 54 14.74 15.80 -20.76
C ARG A 54 14.12 16.52 -21.96
N LEU A 55 13.03 17.25 -21.75
CA LEU A 55 12.36 18.06 -22.76
C LEU A 55 13.31 19.11 -23.33
N ASN A 56 13.97 19.87 -22.46
CA ASN A 56 14.95 20.89 -22.87
C ASN A 56 16.12 20.26 -23.65
N LYS A 57 16.59 19.07 -23.28
CA LYS A 57 17.67 18.37 -24.00
C LYS A 57 17.25 17.90 -25.40
N ILE A 58 16.01 17.44 -25.56
CA ILE A 58 15.46 17.02 -26.86
C ILE A 58 15.35 18.23 -27.78
N VAL A 59 14.74 19.31 -27.29
CA VAL A 59 14.56 20.57 -28.03
C VAL A 59 15.93 21.18 -28.38
N TRP A 60 16.87 21.21 -27.44
CA TRP A 60 18.22 21.71 -27.69
C TRP A 60 18.98 20.91 -28.77
N ARG A 61 18.77 19.60 -28.86
CA ARG A 61 19.37 18.78 -29.92
C ARG A 61 18.78 19.07 -31.30
N ALA A 62 17.51 19.47 -31.35
CA ALA A 62 16.80 19.73 -32.59
C ALA A 62 17.02 21.13 -33.16
N LEU A 63 17.41 22.11 -32.34
CA LEU A 63 17.70 23.47 -32.81
C LEU A 63 19.03 23.54 -33.56
N SER A 64 19.07 24.32 -34.65
CA SER A 64 20.30 24.61 -35.40
C SER A 64 21.25 25.52 -34.61
N GLN A 65 22.52 25.57 -34.99
CA GLN A 65 23.52 26.41 -34.32
C GLN A 65 23.15 27.91 -34.39
N GLU A 66 22.56 28.34 -35.49
CA GLU A 66 22.09 29.71 -35.72
C GLU A 66 20.90 30.10 -34.81
N GLU A 67 20.00 29.17 -34.53
CA GLU A 67 18.84 29.41 -33.65
C GLU A 67 19.24 29.36 -32.17
N LYS A 68 20.27 28.58 -31.82
CA LYS A 68 20.88 28.56 -30.48
C LYS A 68 21.57 29.88 -30.15
N GLU A 69 22.25 30.48 -31.12
CA GLU A 69 22.89 31.79 -30.98
C GLU A 69 21.86 32.92 -30.83
N LYS A 70 20.72 32.83 -31.53
CA LYS A 70 19.60 33.80 -31.41
C LYS A 70 18.85 33.75 -30.07
N LEU A 71 18.96 32.66 -29.32
CA LEU A 71 18.24 32.44 -28.06
C LEU A 71 19.09 32.76 -26.81
N ASP A 72 20.22 33.44 -27.00
CA ASP A 72 21.24 33.80 -26.01
C ASP A 72 21.83 32.60 -25.25
N ALA A 73 23.06 32.26 -25.59
CA ALA A 73 23.83 31.09 -25.14
C ALA A 73 24.11 31.01 -23.62
N ASN A 74 23.54 31.88 -22.78
CA ASN A 74 23.89 31.98 -21.35
C ASN A 74 22.75 31.65 -20.36
N LYS A 75 21.55 31.29 -20.82
CA LYS A 75 20.46 30.86 -19.92
C LYS A 75 20.07 29.40 -20.19
N PRO A 76 19.88 28.56 -19.15
CA PRO A 76 19.38 27.20 -19.37
C PRO A 76 18.01 27.28 -20.04
N MET A 77 17.93 26.81 -21.28
CA MET A 77 16.73 26.85 -22.11
C MET A 77 15.57 26.19 -21.38
N ARG A 78 14.52 26.96 -21.06
CA ARG A 78 13.27 26.46 -20.46
C ARG A 78 12.18 26.46 -21.53
N TYR A 79 11.94 25.28 -22.09
CA TYR A 79 11.02 25.12 -23.22
C TYR A 79 9.59 25.62 -22.92
N LEU A 80 9.07 25.35 -21.71
CA LEU A 80 7.71 25.76 -21.33
C LEU A 80 7.52 27.28 -21.23
N GLU A 81 8.57 28.04 -20.94
CA GLU A 81 8.50 29.50 -20.82
C GLU A 81 8.56 30.19 -22.20
N ASN A 82 9.30 29.59 -23.15
CA ASN A 82 9.53 30.15 -24.49
C ASN A 82 8.88 29.32 -25.61
N LYS A 83 7.78 28.61 -25.31
CA LYS A 83 7.12 27.64 -26.21
C LYS A 83 6.83 28.22 -27.60
N ALA A 84 6.29 29.43 -27.68
CA ALA A 84 5.90 30.04 -28.95
C ALA A 84 7.10 30.34 -29.87
N ALA A 85 8.20 30.86 -29.30
CA ALA A 85 9.42 31.14 -30.05
C ALA A 85 10.10 29.84 -30.54
N LEU A 86 10.10 28.81 -29.69
CA LEU A 86 10.70 27.51 -30.00
C LEU A 86 9.88 26.71 -31.02
N ASN A 87 8.55 26.76 -30.95
CA ASN A 87 7.71 26.10 -31.96
C ASN A 87 7.89 26.75 -33.34
N LYS A 88 7.99 28.08 -33.41
CA LYS A 88 8.25 28.79 -34.67
C LYS A 88 9.62 28.45 -35.28
N ALA A 89 10.62 28.19 -34.44
CA ALA A 89 11.94 27.71 -34.85
C ALA A 89 11.88 26.26 -35.36
N LEU A 90 11.23 25.37 -34.61
CA LEU A 90 11.04 23.96 -34.99
C LEU A 90 10.19 23.78 -36.26
N GLU A 91 9.23 24.66 -36.51
CA GLU A 91 8.44 24.69 -37.75
C GLU A 91 9.30 25.03 -38.97
N ARG A 92 10.24 25.98 -38.85
CA ARG A 92 11.18 26.33 -39.93
C ARG A 92 12.13 25.18 -40.26
N LEU A 93 12.46 24.35 -39.28
CA LEU A 93 13.29 23.16 -39.42
C LEU A 93 12.50 21.91 -39.85
N ASN A 94 11.23 22.07 -40.22
CA ASN A 94 10.34 20.98 -40.67
C ASN A 94 10.19 19.84 -39.66
N TRP A 95 10.14 20.19 -38.35
CA TRP A 95 9.91 19.28 -37.23
C TRP A 95 10.77 18.00 -37.24
N PRO A 96 12.06 18.11 -36.88
CA PRO A 96 12.95 16.95 -36.80
C PRO A 96 12.64 16.02 -35.62
N ILE A 97 11.64 16.34 -34.78
CA ILE A 97 11.22 15.57 -33.61
C ILE A 97 9.77 15.10 -33.79
N SER A 98 9.47 13.90 -33.33
CA SER A 98 8.10 13.39 -33.24
C SER A 98 7.24 14.28 -32.33
N LEU A 99 6.26 14.97 -32.93
CA LEU A 99 5.29 15.83 -32.23
C LEU A 99 4.52 15.07 -31.13
N LYS A 100 4.33 13.77 -31.33
CA LYS A 100 3.71 12.87 -30.36
C LYS A 100 4.54 12.71 -29.08
N GLU A 101 5.87 12.64 -29.19
CA GLU A 101 6.76 12.49 -28.03
C GLU A 101 6.87 13.77 -27.20
N LEU A 102 6.93 14.92 -27.88
CA LEU A 102 6.90 16.22 -27.22
C LEU A 102 5.57 16.46 -26.49
N SER A 103 4.44 16.18 -27.15
CA SER A 103 3.12 16.28 -26.54
C SER A 103 2.95 15.37 -25.33
N MET A 104 3.46 14.13 -25.38
CA MET A 104 3.43 13.22 -24.22
C MET A 104 4.22 13.77 -23.03
N LEU A 105 5.43 14.27 -23.26
CA LEU A 105 6.26 14.86 -22.19
C LEU A 105 5.64 16.15 -21.61
N GLU A 106 5.06 17.01 -22.45
CA GLU A 106 4.33 18.20 -22.01
C GLU A 106 3.15 17.81 -21.10
N ASN A 107 2.34 16.85 -21.54
CA ASN A 107 1.18 16.38 -20.78
C ASN A 107 1.58 15.75 -19.45
N GLU A 108 2.68 15.00 -19.40
CA GLU A 108 3.21 14.43 -18.15
C GLU A 108 3.69 15.50 -17.16
N ILE A 109 4.34 16.57 -17.65
CA ILE A 109 4.75 17.70 -16.80
C ILE A 109 3.53 18.45 -16.25
N LEU A 110 2.52 18.70 -17.08
CA LEU A 110 1.27 19.35 -16.65
C LEU A 110 0.53 18.51 -15.61
N ALA A 111 0.40 17.20 -15.83
CA ALA A 111 -0.17 16.27 -14.87
C ALA A 111 0.61 16.27 -13.54
N GLY A 112 1.95 16.30 -13.60
CA GLY A 112 2.80 16.44 -12.41
C GLY A 112 2.51 17.71 -11.62
N LYS A 113 2.39 18.87 -12.28
CA LYS A 113 2.05 20.15 -11.63
C LYS A 113 0.68 20.11 -10.97
N MET A 114 -0.31 19.50 -11.62
CA MET A 114 -1.64 19.29 -11.02
C MET A 114 -1.58 18.40 -9.77
N TYR A 115 -0.77 17.35 -9.77
CA TYR A 115 -0.61 16.49 -8.59
C TYR A 115 0.04 17.20 -7.40
N VAL A 116 0.97 18.12 -7.65
CA VAL A 116 1.53 18.98 -6.60
C VAL A 116 0.46 19.92 -6.05
N GLN A 117 -0.36 20.52 -6.92
CA GLN A 117 -1.45 21.41 -6.51
C GLN A 117 -2.50 20.69 -5.67
N GLN A 118 -2.94 19.50 -6.11
CA GLN A 118 -3.86 18.65 -5.34
C GLN A 118 -3.30 18.27 -3.96
N ALA A 119 -2.00 17.97 -3.87
CA ALA A 119 -1.35 17.66 -2.60
C ALA A 119 -1.34 18.86 -1.64
N MET A 120 -1.14 20.08 -2.17
CA MET A 120 -1.19 21.33 -1.39
C MET A 120 -2.59 21.60 -0.85
N GLU A 121 -3.62 21.47 -1.69
CA GLU A 121 -5.02 21.65 -1.30
C GLU A 121 -5.45 20.65 -0.22
N LEU A 122 -5.06 19.38 -0.37
CA LEU A 122 -5.30 18.35 0.63
C LEU A 122 -4.59 18.65 1.97
N GLN A 123 -3.38 19.19 1.92
CA GLN A 123 -2.65 19.61 3.12
C GLN A 123 -3.31 20.80 3.81
N GLU A 124 -3.82 21.78 3.05
CA GLU A 124 -4.54 22.92 3.60
C GLU A 124 -5.90 22.53 4.18
N ALA A 125 -6.64 21.65 3.51
CA ALA A 125 -7.89 21.10 4.02
C ALA A 125 -7.68 20.36 5.34
N ALA A 126 -6.64 19.53 5.44
CA ALA A 126 -6.28 18.82 6.67
C ALA A 126 -5.88 19.79 7.81
N LYS A 127 -5.23 20.93 7.50
CA LYS A 127 -4.90 21.97 8.49
C LYS A 127 -6.15 22.71 8.97
N LYS A 128 -7.07 23.05 8.06
CA LYS A 128 -8.34 23.72 8.37
C LYS A 128 -9.24 22.84 9.23
N GLU A 129 -9.33 21.54 8.94
CA GLU A 129 -10.05 20.55 9.75
C GLU A 129 -9.46 20.46 11.17
N ASN A 130 -8.13 20.41 11.31
CA ASN A 130 -7.46 20.44 12.62
C ASN A 130 -7.71 21.75 13.39
N TYR A 131 -7.82 22.89 12.69
CA TYR A 131 -8.12 24.18 13.31
C TYR A 131 -9.58 24.27 13.78
N MET A 132 -10.54 23.81 12.97
CA MET A 132 -11.97 23.72 13.34
C MET A 132 -12.20 22.73 14.50
N SER A 133 -11.46 21.61 14.53
CA SER A 133 -11.49 20.64 15.62
C SER A 133 -10.93 21.21 16.94
N ARG A 134 -9.97 22.13 16.87
CA ARG A 134 -9.44 22.84 18.05
C ARG A 134 -10.38 23.96 18.51
N ALA A 135 -10.99 24.70 17.59
CA ALA A 135 -11.97 25.74 17.91
C ALA A 135 -13.25 25.19 18.56
N LEU A 136 -13.73 24.01 18.13
CA LEU A 136 -14.83 23.29 18.78
C LEU A 136 -14.43 22.68 20.13
N GLY A 137 -13.16 22.29 20.30
CA GLY A 137 -12.62 21.78 21.56
C GLY A 137 -12.37 22.84 22.65
N GLU A 138 -12.37 24.13 22.28
CA GLU A 138 -12.20 25.25 23.22
C GLU A 138 -13.54 25.83 23.73
N GLN A 139 -14.66 25.60 23.04
CA GLN A 139 -15.99 26.02 23.52
C GLN A 139 -16.64 25.07 24.54
N GLU A 140 -16.18 23.81 24.68
CA GLU A 140 -16.71 22.88 25.70
C GLU A 140 -16.03 22.99 27.08
N LYS A 141 -15.23 24.03 27.32
CA LYS A 141 -14.47 24.20 28.58
C LYS A 141 -14.98 25.29 29.52
N PHE A 142 -16.26 25.66 29.52
CA PHE A 142 -16.82 26.44 30.63
C PHE A 142 -18.31 26.15 30.85
N GLN A 143 -18.62 25.08 31.59
CA GLN A 143 -19.67 25.06 32.61
C GLN A 143 -19.74 23.68 33.27
N GLY A 144 -19.56 23.65 34.59
CA GLY A 144 -19.73 22.44 35.39
C GLY A 144 -19.36 22.67 36.84
N ASN A 145 -20.29 23.21 37.63
CA ASN A 145 -20.21 23.23 39.09
C ASN A 145 -20.15 21.80 39.67
N PRO A 146 -19.54 21.60 40.85
CA PRO A 146 -19.13 20.29 41.32
C PRO A 146 -20.31 19.56 41.98
N THR A 147 -20.75 18.47 41.40
CA THR A 147 -21.52 17.46 42.13
C THR A 147 -20.89 16.09 41.98
N LYS A 148 -20.58 15.51 43.14
CA LYS A 148 -20.01 14.19 43.35
C LYS A 148 -20.75 13.14 42.52
N LYS A 149 -20.13 12.62 41.46
CA LYS A 149 -20.45 11.31 40.90
C LYS A 149 -19.15 10.56 40.60
N THR A 150 -19.04 9.44 41.30
CA THR A 150 -17.96 8.46 41.29
C THR A 150 -17.53 8.16 39.85
N LYS A 151 -16.28 8.49 39.50
CA LYS A 151 -15.70 8.12 38.20
C LYS A 151 -15.62 6.59 38.14
N SER A 152 -16.54 5.94 37.43
CA SER A 152 -16.29 4.59 36.96
C SER A 152 -15.16 4.69 35.93
N LYS A 153 -13.95 4.33 36.34
CA LYS A 153 -12.87 4.03 35.39
C LYS A 153 -13.42 2.94 34.48
N LYS A 154 -13.85 3.28 33.25
CA LYS A 154 -14.09 2.28 32.21
C LYS A 154 -12.78 1.52 32.07
N LEU A 155 -12.76 0.29 32.59
CA LEU A 155 -11.61 -0.58 32.51
C LEU A 155 -11.35 -0.82 31.02
N ASP A 156 -10.17 -0.43 30.57
CA ASP A 156 -9.72 -0.70 29.21
C ASP A 156 -9.38 -2.19 29.13
N TYR A 157 -10.39 -3.04 28.88
CA TYR A 157 -10.32 -4.51 29.00
C TYR A 157 -9.20 -5.14 28.15
N LEU A 158 -8.79 -4.47 27.07
CA LEU A 158 -7.75 -4.97 26.18
C LEU A 158 -6.36 -4.43 26.54
N LYS A 159 -6.24 -3.43 27.42
CA LYS A 159 -4.95 -2.79 27.71
C LYS A 159 -3.93 -3.78 28.26
N GLY A 160 -2.76 -3.82 27.64
CA GLY A 160 -1.66 -4.71 28.00
C GLY A 160 -1.82 -6.14 27.45
N GLN A 161 -2.94 -6.47 26.81
CA GLN A 161 -3.17 -7.80 26.26
C GLN A 161 -2.28 -8.04 25.04
N LYS A 162 -1.68 -9.24 24.98
CA LYS A 162 -0.99 -9.75 23.80
C LYS A 162 -2.03 -10.12 22.74
N VAL A 163 -1.81 -9.67 21.51
CA VAL A 163 -2.76 -9.85 20.41
C VAL A 163 -2.01 -10.16 19.11
N ILE A 164 -2.72 -10.73 18.15
CA ILE A 164 -2.40 -10.55 16.73
C ILE A 164 -3.38 -9.51 16.17
N ALA A 165 -2.87 -8.58 15.39
CA ALA A 165 -3.66 -7.51 14.81
C ALA A 165 -3.33 -7.35 13.33
N ARG A 166 -4.34 -7.01 12.52
CA ARG A 166 -4.14 -6.80 11.09
C ARG A 166 -3.30 -5.55 10.82
N CYS A 167 -2.38 -5.65 9.86
CA CYS A 167 -1.71 -4.51 9.26
C CYS A 167 -2.43 -4.10 7.96
N ASP A 168 -2.80 -2.84 7.82
CA ASP A 168 -3.50 -2.34 6.62
C ASP A 168 -2.62 -2.29 5.36
N GLU A 169 -1.30 -2.41 5.51
CA GLU A 169 -0.36 -2.34 4.39
C GLU A 169 -0.44 -3.58 3.50
N ASN A 170 -0.43 -4.77 4.10
CA ASN A 170 -0.45 -6.07 3.40
C ASN A 170 -1.72 -6.90 3.69
N GLY A 171 -2.45 -6.56 4.76
CA GLY A 171 -3.62 -7.31 5.23
C GLY A 171 -3.28 -8.56 6.06
N PHE A 172 -2.00 -8.80 6.37
CA PHE A 172 -1.56 -9.87 7.25
C PHE A 172 -1.70 -9.48 8.72
N TYR A 173 -1.70 -10.48 9.59
CA TYR A 173 -1.82 -10.29 11.03
C TYR A 173 -0.45 -10.42 11.69
N PHE A 174 -0.10 -9.46 12.53
CA PHE A 174 1.19 -9.42 13.20
C PHE A 174 1.02 -9.45 14.71
N PRO A 175 1.95 -10.10 15.44
CA PRO A 175 1.99 -10.04 16.89
C PRO A 175 2.18 -8.61 17.40
N GLY A 176 1.44 -8.26 18.46
CA GLY A 176 1.54 -6.97 19.14
C GLY A 176 0.97 -7.00 20.55
N VAL A 177 0.99 -5.82 21.17
CA VAL A 177 0.41 -5.57 22.49
C VAL A 177 -0.48 -4.35 22.41
N VAL A 178 -1.69 -4.44 22.94
CA VAL A 178 -2.61 -3.31 23.00
C VAL A 178 -2.13 -2.31 24.05
N LYS A 179 -1.81 -1.08 23.63
CA LYS A 179 -1.35 -0.01 24.52
C LYS A 179 -2.51 0.72 25.21
N LYS A 180 -3.58 0.99 24.48
CA LYS A 180 -4.81 1.62 24.96
C LYS A 180 -5.95 1.44 23.96
N CYS A 181 -7.20 1.36 24.40
CA CYS A 181 -8.36 1.58 23.55
C CYS A 181 -8.56 3.08 23.33
N VAL A 182 -8.59 3.50 22.07
CA VAL A 182 -8.82 4.91 21.70
C VAL A 182 -10.30 5.22 21.54
N SER A 183 -11.11 4.20 21.20
CA SER A 183 -12.56 4.27 21.13
C SER A 183 -13.16 2.88 21.41
N PRO A 184 -14.50 2.76 21.53
CA PRO A 184 -15.15 1.46 21.69
C PRO A 184 -14.94 0.48 20.52
N THR A 185 -14.47 0.97 19.38
CA THR A 185 -14.28 0.19 18.15
C THR A 185 -12.83 0.09 17.71
N HIS A 186 -11.91 0.85 18.31
CA HIS A 186 -10.51 0.94 17.89
C HIS A 186 -9.55 0.88 19.08
N ALA A 187 -8.44 0.16 18.89
CA ALA A 187 -7.37 0.07 19.86
C ALA A 187 -6.02 0.46 19.25
N LEU A 188 -5.16 1.10 20.05
CA LEU A 188 -3.79 1.39 19.69
C LEU A 188 -2.92 0.16 20.00
N VAL A 189 -2.39 -0.47 18.96
CA VAL A 189 -1.56 -1.68 19.07
C VAL A 189 -0.10 -1.32 18.79
N GLY A 190 0.79 -1.68 19.72
CA GLY A 190 2.23 -1.70 19.49
C GLY A 190 2.65 -3.06 18.94
N PHE A 191 3.01 -3.11 17.67
CA PHE A 191 3.48 -4.32 17.02
C PHE A 191 4.91 -4.67 17.44
N ARG A 192 5.23 -5.96 17.47
CA ARG A 192 6.59 -6.42 17.82
C ARG A 192 7.65 -5.98 16.83
N TYR A 193 7.27 -5.72 15.58
CA TYR A 193 8.19 -5.26 14.54
C TYR A 193 8.52 -3.75 14.64
N GLY A 194 8.00 -3.04 15.65
CA GLY A 194 8.41 -1.67 16.00
C GLY A 194 7.31 -0.62 15.84
N ASP A 195 6.34 -0.85 14.95
CA ASP A 195 5.28 0.14 14.69
C ASP A 195 4.23 0.20 15.80
N THR A 196 3.57 1.35 15.93
CA THR A 196 2.35 1.48 16.71
C THR A 196 1.24 2.06 15.83
N LYS A 197 0.13 1.32 15.66
CA LYS A 197 -0.99 1.75 14.79
C LYS A 197 -2.33 1.59 15.50
N VAL A 198 -3.30 2.40 15.08
CA VAL A 198 -4.69 2.26 15.50
C VAL A 198 -5.33 1.18 14.64
N VAL A 199 -5.85 0.13 15.26
CA VAL A 199 -6.46 -1.03 14.59
C VAL A 199 -7.90 -1.19 15.07
N PRO A 200 -8.88 -1.43 14.18
CA PRO A 200 -10.24 -1.77 14.59
C PRO A 200 -10.26 -3.06 15.43
N ILE A 201 -11.02 -3.08 16.51
CA ILE A 201 -11.09 -4.22 17.44
C ILE A 201 -11.56 -5.49 16.74
N SER A 202 -12.38 -5.39 15.68
CA SER A 202 -12.78 -6.53 14.84
C SER A 202 -11.61 -7.27 14.19
N PHE A 203 -10.51 -6.57 13.91
CA PHE A 203 -9.26 -7.11 13.36
C PHE A 203 -8.20 -7.42 14.42
N ILE A 204 -8.60 -7.44 15.69
CA ILE A 204 -7.74 -7.84 16.79
C ILE A 204 -8.18 -9.24 17.25
N THR A 205 -7.22 -10.12 17.44
CA THR A 205 -7.43 -11.44 18.02
C THR A 205 -6.49 -11.58 19.22
N PRO A 206 -7.00 -11.68 20.45
CA PRO A 206 -6.18 -11.95 21.61
C PRO A 206 -5.38 -13.23 21.48
N VAL A 207 -4.11 -13.19 21.88
CA VAL A 207 -3.22 -14.36 21.90
C VAL A 207 -2.45 -14.41 23.23
N GLY A 208 -2.43 -15.58 23.86
CA GLY A 208 -1.79 -15.77 25.16
C GLY A 208 -2.73 -15.55 26.35
N GLY A 209 -2.25 -15.94 27.55
CA GLY A 209 -3.12 -16.14 28.72
C GLY A 209 -3.89 -17.47 28.63
N ALA A 210 -4.86 -17.65 29.52
CA ALA A 210 -5.78 -18.79 29.47
C ALA A 210 -6.77 -18.61 28.31
N MET A 211 -6.40 -19.11 27.13
CA MET A 211 -7.23 -19.06 25.93
C MET A 211 -7.75 -20.46 25.58
N PRO A 212 -8.99 -20.57 25.07
CA PRO A 212 -9.50 -21.84 24.59
C PRO A 212 -8.63 -22.36 23.45
N CYS A 213 -8.12 -23.58 23.60
CA CYS A 213 -7.31 -24.27 22.60
C CYS A 213 -8.06 -25.52 22.12
N PRO A 214 -9.17 -25.35 21.36
CA PRO A 214 -9.97 -26.48 20.92
C PRO A 214 -9.19 -27.39 19.97
N LEU A 215 -9.55 -28.66 19.92
CA LEU A 215 -9.10 -29.57 18.86
C LEU A 215 -9.57 -29.05 17.50
N LEU A 216 -8.72 -29.18 16.49
CA LEU A 216 -9.01 -28.74 15.13
C LEU A 216 -9.51 -29.91 14.29
N GLN A 217 -10.46 -29.65 13.41
CA GLN A 217 -11.02 -30.60 12.45
C GLN A 217 -10.76 -30.14 11.02
N VAL A 218 -10.85 -31.07 10.06
CA VAL A 218 -10.84 -30.72 8.64
C VAL A 218 -12.01 -29.78 8.34
N GLY A 219 -11.74 -28.71 7.60
CA GLY A 219 -12.70 -27.64 7.33
C GLY A 219 -12.69 -26.49 8.35
N ASP A 220 -11.99 -26.63 9.48
CA ASP A 220 -11.86 -25.52 10.43
C ASP A 220 -11.07 -24.36 9.83
N TYR A 221 -11.57 -23.15 10.10
CA TYR A 221 -10.88 -21.92 9.73
C TYR A 221 -9.87 -21.53 10.80
N VAL A 222 -8.66 -21.18 10.38
CA VAL A 222 -7.56 -20.87 11.29
C VAL A 222 -6.76 -19.66 10.80
N PHE A 223 -6.07 -18.99 11.71
CA PHE A 223 -4.86 -18.24 11.39
C PHE A 223 -3.66 -19.17 11.49
N ALA A 224 -2.89 -19.27 10.42
CA ALA A 224 -1.64 -20.01 10.35
C ALA A 224 -0.44 -19.06 10.48
N LYS A 225 0.44 -19.35 11.44
CA LYS A 225 1.69 -18.62 11.66
C LYS A 225 2.69 -18.95 10.55
N ILE A 226 3.16 -17.92 9.86
CA ILE A 226 4.25 -17.97 8.91
C ILE A 226 5.50 -17.43 9.60
N VAL A 227 6.50 -18.29 9.72
CA VAL A 227 7.80 -17.93 10.29
C VAL A 227 8.69 -17.40 9.17
N THR A 228 9.25 -16.21 9.36
CA THR A 228 10.22 -15.65 8.42
C THR A 228 11.63 -15.70 9.02
N PRO A 229 12.68 -15.89 8.21
CA PRO A 229 14.07 -15.91 8.69
C PRO A 229 14.47 -14.64 9.43
N ASN A 230 13.85 -13.51 9.08
CA ASN A 230 14.14 -12.19 9.64
C ASN A 230 13.45 -11.95 11.01
N GLY A 231 12.75 -12.95 11.57
CA GLY A 231 12.10 -12.86 12.88
C GLY A 231 10.76 -12.11 12.91
N PHE A 232 10.26 -11.69 11.74
CA PHE A 232 8.96 -11.03 11.60
C PHE A 232 7.89 -12.07 11.31
N ASP A 233 7.52 -12.84 12.33
CA ASP A 233 6.44 -13.79 12.24
C ASP A 233 5.10 -13.08 11.96
N PHE A 234 4.32 -13.60 11.03
CA PHE A 234 2.99 -13.10 10.73
C PHE A 234 2.00 -14.24 10.58
N TYR A 235 0.71 -13.90 10.52
CA TYR A 235 -0.37 -14.86 10.44
C TYR A 235 -1.23 -14.57 9.22
N VAL A 236 -1.64 -15.64 8.57
CA VAL A 236 -2.53 -15.59 7.40
C VAL A 236 -3.74 -16.51 7.63
N PRO A 237 -4.92 -16.14 7.10
CA PRO A 237 -6.09 -17.00 7.15
C PRO A 237 -5.86 -18.26 6.29
N ALA A 238 -6.24 -19.40 6.84
CA ALA A 238 -6.12 -20.71 6.21
C ALA A 238 -7.28 -21.63 6.64
N ILE A 239 -7.42 -22.76 5.94
CA ILE A 239 -8.38 -23.82 6.22
C ILE A 239 -7.62 -25.11 6.52
N VAL A 240 -8.00 -25.84 7.56
CA VAL A 240 -7.42 -27.16 7.85
C VAL A 240 -7.91 -28.16 6.81
N ILE A 241 -6.98 -28.83 6.10
CA ILE A 241 -7.31 -29.81 5.07
C ILE A 241 -6.88 -31.24 5.43
N ALA A 242 -5.95 -31.40 6.38
CA ALA A 242 -5.60 -32.70 6.95
C ALA A 242 -5.18 -32.56 8.42
N LEU A 243 -5.47 -33.59 9.19
CA LEU A 243 -5.08 -33.72 10.59
C LEU A 243 -3.75 -34.48 10.70
N PRO A 244 -2.96 -34.26 11.77
CA PRO A 244 -1.76 -35.05 12.03
C PRO A 244 -2.10 -36.53 12.18
N ASN A 245 -1.26 -37.40 11.64
CA ASN A 245 -1.39 -38.83 11.85
C ASN A 245 -0.72 -39.21 13.17
N HIS A 246 -1.52 -39.55 14.18
CA HIS A 246 -1.03 -39.92 15.51
C HIS A 246 -0.29 -41.27 15.55
N ASP A 247 -0.44 -42.11 14.52
CA ASP A 247 0.21 -43.41 14.44
C ASP A 247 1.68 -43.31 13.98
N VAL A 248 2.06 -42.18 13.38
CA VAL A 248 3.42 -41.90 12.91
C VAL A 248 4.02 -40.82 13.82
N ALA A 249 5.01 -41.19 14.64
CA ALA A 249 5.61 -40.29 15.63
C ALA A 249 6.21 -38.98 15.03
N GLU A 250 6.45 -38.97 13.72
CA GLU A 250 6.99 -37.85 12.94
C GLU A 250 5.89 -36.96 12.32
N ASP A 251 4.65 -37.45 12.22
CA ASP A 251 3.55 -36.75 11.54
C ASP A 251 2.64 -35.97 12.50
N LYS A 252 3.27 -35.04 13.23
CA LYS A 252 2.61 -34.18 14.24
C LYS A 252 2.03 -32.89 13.66
N PHE A 253 2.00 -32.76 12.34
CA PHE A 253 1.65 -31.51 11.66
C PHE A 253 0.24 -31.56 11.07
N TYR A 254 -0.45 -30.44 11.21
CA TYR A 254 -1.68 -30.18 10.45
C TYR A 254 -1.29 -29.73 9.06
N THR A 255 -2.03 -30.16 8.05
CA THR A 255 -1.94 -29.56 6.71
C THR A 255 -3.01 -28.49 6.58
N VAL A 256 -2.60 -27.27 6.23
CA VAL A 256 -3.52 -26.14 6.02
C VAL A 256 -3.41 -25.59 4.60
N LEU A 257 -4.54 -25.16 4.04
CA LEU A 257 -4.61 -24.44 2.78
C LEU A 257 -4.75 -22.95 3.07
N LYS A 258 -3.71 -22.17 2.75
CA LYS A 258 -3.70 -20.72 2.93
C LYS A 258 -4.62 -20.04 1.90
N CYS A 259 -5.01 -18.79 2.19
CA CYS A 259 -5.84 -17.99 1.28
C CYS A 259 -5.21 -17.71 -0.11
N ASN A 260 -3.91 -17.94 -0.28
CA ASN A 260 -3.21 -17.89 -1.58
C ASN A 260 -3.15 -19.26 -2.28
N ASN A 261 -3.97 -20.22 -1.87
CA ASN A 261 -4.04 -21.60 -2.37
C ASN A 261 -2.75 -22.42 -2.20
N ARG A 262 -1.79 -21.96 -1.39
CA ARG A 262 -0.60 -22.74 -1.06
C ARG A 262 -0.84 -23.59 0.19
N ARG A 263 -0.42 -24.85 0.14
CA ARG A 263 -0.43 -25.75 1.29
C ARG A 263 0.75 -25.45 2.20
N GLU A 264 0.56 -25.63 3.50
CA GLU A 264 1.59 -25.47 4.53
C GLU A 264 1.39 -26.53 5.61
N PHE A 265 2.50 -27.04 6.16
CA PHE A 265 2.49 -27.96 7.29
C PHE A 265 2.77 -27.17 8.57
N CYS A 266 1.84 -27.21 9.52
CA CYS A 266 1.90 -26.37 10.72
C CYS A 266 1.68 -27.21 11.99
N PRO A 267 2.50 -27.03 13.03
CA PRO A 267 2.21 -27.65 14.32
C PRO A 267 0.97 -27.00 14.94
N ARG A 268 0.33 -27.68 15.89
CA ARG A 268 -0.87 -27.14 16.57
C ARG A 268 -0.63 -25.76 17.19
N SER A 269 0.58 -25.50 17.70
CA SER A 269 0.97 -24.23 18.33
C SER A 269 1.06 -23.05 17.35
N ALA A 270 1.16 -23.31 16.06
CA ALA A 270 1.19 -22.30 15.00
C ALA A 270 -0.22 -21.93 14.48
N LEU A 271 -1.27 -22.60 14.96
CA LEU A 271 -2.64 -22.45 14.49
C LEU A 271 -3.55 -21.84 15.55
N ILE A 272 -4.34 -20.85 15.15
CA ILE A 272 -5.36 -20.22 16.00
C ILE A 272 -6.72 -20.40 15.31
N LYS A 273 -7.64 -21.14 15.94
CA LYS A 273 -9.00 -21.33 15.41
C LYS A 273 -9.74 -19.99 15.34
N ILE A 274 -10.42 -19.74 14.23
CA ILE A 274 -11.25 -18.56 13.99
C ILE A 274 -12.61 -18.96 13.44
N SER A 275 -13.58 -18.06 13.52
CA SER A 275 -14.87 -18.26 12.88
C SER A 275 -14.78 -18.10 11.36
N GLN A 276 -15.73 -18.70 10.64
CA GLN A 276 -15.89 -18.51 9.20
C GLN A 276 -16.02 -17.04 8.81
N ASN A 277 -16.77 -16.24 9.57
CA ASN A 277 -16.91 -14.81 9.33
C ASN A 277 -15.57 -14.07 9.46
N LYS A 278 -14.77 -14.40 10.48
CA LYS A 278 -13.44 -13.80 10.67
C LYS A 278 -12.47 -14.24 9.55
N TYR A 279 -12.59 -15.47 9.06
CA TYR A 279 -11.84 -15.93 7.88
C TYR A 279 -12.22 -15.13 6.63
N ALA A 280 -13.51 -15.06 6.29
CA ALA A 280 -14.00 -14.34 5.12
C ALA A 280 -13.60 -12.85 5.15
N LEU A 281 -13.79 -12.19 6.30
CA LEU A 281 -13.35 -10.82 6.54
C LEU A 281 -11.83 -10.68 6.40
N SER A 282 -11.04 -11.64 6.88
CA SER A 282 -9.58 -11.55 6.76
C SER A 282 -9.12 -11.71 5.31
N CYS A 283 -9.71 -12.67 4.58
CA CYS A 283 -9.38 -12.92 3.17
C CYS A 283 -9.71 -11.72 2.26
N SER A 284 -10.86 -11.07 2.43
CA SER A 284 -11.25 -9.91 1.59
C SER A 284 -10.34 -8.69 1.76
N HIS A 285 -9.54 -8.70 2.81
CA HIS A 285 -8.72 -7.60 3.27
C HIS A 285 -7.21 -7.83 3.10
N ILE A 286 -6.83 -8.97 2.53
CA ILE A 286 -5.46 -9.28 2.11
C ILE A 286 -5.22 -8.67 0.75
N LYS A 287 -4.13 -7.92 0.62
CA LYS A 287 -3.71 -7.40 -0.68
C LYS A 287 -2.95 -8.51 -1.38
N SER A 288 -3.51 -9.06 -2.45
CA SER A 288 -2.82 -10.03 -3.28
C SER A 288 -1.60 -9.38 -3.95
N PRO A 289 -0.38 -9.90 -3.79
CA PRO A 289 0.67 -9.61 -4.75
C PRO A 289 0.24 -10.14 -6.13
N PRO A 290 0.68 -9.54 -7.25
CA PRO A 290 0.41 -10.09 -8.57
C PRO A 290 0.90 -11.54 -8.62
N VAL A 291 0.02 -12.43 -9.07
CA VAL A 291 0.30 -13.86 -9.24
C VAL A 291 1.55 -14.01 -10.10
N GLN A 292 2.64 -14.48 -9.51
CA GLN A 292 3.71 -15.11 -10.29
C GLN A 292 3.20 -16.51 -10.60
N GLU A 293 2.86 -16.74 -11.86
CA GLU A 293 2.64 -18.09 -12.37
C GLU A 293 3.91 -18.91 -12.11
N ASP A 294 3.76 -20.03 -11.42
CA ASP A 294 4.85 -20.99 -11.27
C ASP A 294 5.32 -21.43 -12.68
N PRO A 295 6.63 -21.58 -12.92
CA PRO A 295 7.12 -21.98 -14.22
C PRO A 295 6.56 -23.37 -14.55
N LYS A 296 5.82 -23.44 -15.67
CA LYS A 296 5.30 -24.68 -16.25
C LYS A 296 6.40 -25.73 -16.28
N VAL A 297 6.22 -26.79 -15.49
CA VAL A 297 6.99 -28.03 -15.62
C VAL A 297 6.67 -28.61 -17.00
N GLY A 298 7.66 -28.57 -17.90
CA GLY A 298 7.55 -29.18 -19.22
C GLY A 298 7.38 -30.70 -19.13
N PRO A 299 6.76 -31.34 -20.13
CA PRO A 299 6.50 -32.77 -20.10
C PRO A 299 7.81 -33.55 -20.14
N LYS A 300 8.00 -34.46 -19.17
CA LYS A 300 9.09 -35.45 -19.19
C LYS A 300 8.89 -36.37 -20.40
N GLN A 301 9.89 -36.44 -21.28
CA GLN A 301 9.97 -37.46 -22.32
C GLN A 301 10.20 -38.85 -21.69
N PRO A 302 9.60 -39.92 -22.25
CA PRO A 302 9.86 -41.29 -21.80
C PRO A 302 11.24 -41.76 -22.29
N TRP A 303 11.93 -42.50 -21.43
CA TRP A 303 13.25 -43.07 -21.71
C TRP A 303 13.17 -44.09 -22.85
N SER A 304 13.99 -43.90 -23.87
CA SER A 304 14.30 -44.88 -24.90
C SER A 304 15.24 -45.92 -24.31
N SER A 305 14.83 -47.19 -24.34
CA SER A 305 15.69 -48.35 -24.20
C SER A 305 16.74 -48.35 -25.31
N TYR A 306 18.02 -48.45 -24.95
CA TYR A 306 19.07 -48.91 -25.86
C TYR A 306 19.55 -50.29 -25.40
N SER A 307 19.41 -51.24 -26.30
CA SER A 307 20.23 -52.45 -26.37
C SER A 307 21.62 -52.05 -26.85
N ASP A 308 22.64 -52.51 -26.14
CA ASP A 308 23.78 -53.30 -26.65
C ASP A 308 24.66 -53.74 -25.47
#